data_AF-A0A8M1KAD6-F1
#
_entry.id   AF-A0A8M1KAD6-F1
#
_cell.length_a   1.000
_cell.length_b   1.000
_cell.length_c   1.000
_cell.angle_alpha   90.00
_cell.angle_beta   90.00
_cell.angle_gamma   90.00
#
_symmetry.space_group_name_H-M   'P 1'
#
loop_
_entity.id
_entity.type
_entity.pdbx_description
1 polymer ?
#
loop_
_entity_poly.entity_id
_entity_poly.type
_entity_poly.pdbx_seq_one_letter_code
_entity_poly.pdbx_strand_id
1 'polypeptide(L)'
;MEEGYAQCSQFLYGVQEKMGIMNRGVVYGLWDYEVEAEDELSFREGDCMTILRREDQEETQWWWARCGDKEGYIPRNLLGLYLRIKPRQQTEKPSLRILCGLSN
;
A
#
# COMPACT_ATOMS: atom_id res chain seq x y z
N MET A 1 19.45 -29.24 -4.08
CA MET A 1 19.17 -27.85 -3.65
C MET A 1 19.19 -27.01 -4.90
N GLU A 2 18.10 -26.33 -5.24
CA GLU A 2 18.07 -25.49 -6.44
C GLU A 2 19.01 -24.30 -6.26
N GLU A 3 19.71 -23.95 -7.33
CA GLU A 3 20.62 -22.82 -7.35
C GLU A 3 19.84 -21.51 -7.11
N GLY A 4 20.36 -20.64 -6.24
CA GLY A 4 19.70 -19.37 -5.90
C GLY A 4 18.63 -19.44 -4.80
N TYR A 5 18.23 -20.63 -4.32
CA TYR A 5 17.24 -20.77 -3.24
C TYR A 5 17.63 -19.95 -1.99
N ALA A 6 18.88 -20.05 -1.55
CA ALA A 6 19.35 -19.37 -0.34
C ALA A 6 19.24 -17.85 -0.45
N GLN A 7 19.67 -17.28 -1.58
CA GLN A 7 19.61 -15.83 -1.80
C GLN A 7 18.16 -15.33 -1.92
N CYS A 8 17.32 -16.07 -2.64
CA CYS A 8 15.91 -15.71 -2.84
C CYS A 8 15.13 -15.75 -1.51
N SER A 9 15.22 -16.86 -0.77
CA SER A 9 14.54 -17.02 0.51
C SER A 9 15.02 -16.01 1.55
N GLN A 10 16.33 -15.79 1.66
CA GLN A 10 16.88 -14.79 2.59
C GLN A 10 16.39 -13.38 2.27
N PHE A 11 16.29 -13.02 0.98
CA PHE A 11 15.73 -11.74 0.58
C PHE A 11 14.26 -11.60 0.98
N LEU A 12 13.42 -12.60 0.67
CA LEU A 12 11.99 -12.56 0.98
C LEU A 12 11.72 -12.52 2.49
N TYR A 13 12.42 -13.35 3.28
CA TYR A 13 12.30 -13.31 4.74
C TYR A 13 12.84 -12.00 5.32
N GLY A 14 13.95 -11.49 4.80
CA GLY A 14 14.49 -10.19 5.20
C GLY A 14 13.51 -9.05 4.94
N VAL A 15 12.80 -9.08 3.81
CA VAL A 15 11.73 -8.13 3.50
C VAL A 15 10.58 -8.25 4.50
N GLN A 16 10.10 -9.46 4.79
CA GLN A 16 9.01 -9.69 5.75
C GLN A 16 9.37 -9.19 7.16
N GLU A 17 10.57 -9.49 7.65
CA GLU A 17 11.03 -9.08 8.99
C GLU A 17 11.24 -7.57 9.11
N LYS A 18 11.70 -6.93 8.04
CA LYS A 18 12.07 -5.51 8.05
C LYS A 18 10.95 -4.59 7.54
N MET A 19 9.89 -5.13 6.93
CA MET A 19 8.71 -4.35 6.57
C MET A 19 8.10 -3.71 7.82
N GLY A 20 7.74 -2.43 7.72
CA GLY A 20 7.30 -1.62 8.87
C GLY A 20 8.42 -1.16 9.81
N ILE A 21 9.70 -1.48 9.56
CA ILE A 21 10.86 -0.86 10.24
C ILE A 21 11.72 -0.08 9.23
N MET A 22 12.02 -0.71 8.09
CA MET A 22 12.79 -0.07 7.03
C MET A 22 12.03 1.15 6.50
N ASN A 23 12.72 2.04 5.79
CA ASN A 23 12.13 3.25 5.21
C ASN A 23 11.36 4.11 6.25
N ARG A 24 11.87 4.18 7.49
CA ARG A 24 11.23 4.88 8.63
C ARG A 24 9.84 4.33 8.97
N GLY A 25 9.61 3.05 8.74
CA GLY A 25 8.32 2.39 8.98
C GLY A 25 7.25 2.71 7.94
N VAL A 26 7.60 3.36 6.83
CA VAL A 26 6.64 3.70 5.76
C VAL A 26 6.24 2.45 4.99
N VAL A 27 4.93 2.30 4.79
CA VAL A 27 4.29 1.25 4.00
C VAL A 27 3.13 1.84 3.19
N TYR A 28 2.67 1.08 2.20
CA TYR A 28 1.59 1.49 1.31
C TYR A 28 0.44 0.48 1.30
N GLY A 29 -0.79 0.99 1.25
CA GLY A 29 -1.98 0.18 1.02
C GLY A 29 -1.98 -0.37 -0.42
N LEU A 30 -2.04 -1.69 -0.58
CA LEU A 30 -2.11 -2.35 -1.88
C LEU A 30 -3.54 -2.68 -2.30
N TRP A 31 -4.50 -2.51 -1.40
CA TRP A 31 -5.94 -2.68 -1.57
C TRP A 31 -6.68 -1.69 -0.69
N ASP A 32 -7.96 -1.49 -0.96
CA ASP A 32 -8.85 -0.78 -0.06
C ASP A 32 -9.21 -1.64 1.15
N TYR A 33 -9.31 -1.02 2.32
CA TYR A 33 -9.69 -1.66 3.56
C TYR A 33 -10.64 -0.75 4.35
N GLU A 34 -11.81 -1.30 4.69
CA GLU A 34 -12.80 -0.66 5.55
C GLU A 34 -12.74 -1.30 6.94
N VAL A 35 -12.88 -0.47 7.97
CA VAL A 35 -12.80 -0.93 9.37
C VAL A 35 -14.00 -1.79 9.73
N GLU A 36 -13.74 -2.84 10.49
CA GLU A 36 -14.72 -3.74 11.10
C GLU A 36 -14.81 -3.53 12.63
N ALA A 37 -13.73 -3.07 13.26
CA ALA A 37 -13.64 -2.75 14.69
C ALA A 37 -13.28 -1.27 14.96
N GLU A 38 -13.58 -0.79 16.17
CA GLU A 38 -13.38 0.63 16.54
C GLU A 38 -11.90 1.05 16.65
N ASP A 39 -11.01 0.09 16.85
CA ASP A 39 -9.57 0.28 16.99
C ASP A 39 -8.79 0.07 15.68
N GLU A 40 -9.49 -0.21 14.58
CA GLU A 40 -8.92 -0.37 13.24
C GLU A 40 -8.86 0.95 12.46
N LEU A 41 -8.01 0.97 11.43
CA LEU A 41 -7.80 2.13 10.57
C LEU A 41 -8.13 1.79 9.10
N SER A 42 -9.08 2.52 8.52
CA SER A 42 -9.40 2.40 7.09
C SER A 42 -8.35 3.10 6.23
N PHE A 43 -8.06 2.51 5.08
CA PHE A 43 -7.14 3.08 4.08
C PHE A 43 -7.54 2.63 2.67
N ARG A 44 -7.03 3.34 1.66
CA ARG A 44 -7.24 3.04 0.25
C ARG A 44 -5.97 2.55 -0.42
N GLU A 45 -6.15 1.92 -1.59
CA GLU A 45 -5.05 1.58 -2.47
C GLU A 45 -4.22 2.83 -2.81
N GLY A 46 -2.94 2.79 -2.44
CA GLY A 46 -1.98 3.85 -2.67
C GLY A 46 -1.75 4.79 -1.48
N ASP A 47 -2.50 4.63 -0.38
CA ASP A 47 -2.29 5.44 0.82
C ASP A 47 -0.94 5.12 1.46
N CYS A 48 -0.28 6.17 1.95
CA CYS A 48 1.00 6.09 2.64
C CYS A 48 0.77 6.09 4.16
N MET A 49 1.26 5.07 4.83
CA MET A 49 1.08 4.87 6.27
C MET A 49 2.41 4.64 6.95
N THR A 50 2.50 4.99 8.24
CA THR A 50 3.69 4.74 9.06
C THR A 50 3.36 3.73 10.14
N ILE A 51 4.07 2.60 10.16
CA ILE A 51 3.95 1.60 11.21
C ILE A 51 4.57 2.14 12.49
N LEU A 52 3.78 2.14 13.57
CA LEU A 52 4.20 2.60 14.89
C LEU A 52 4.55 1.42 15.81
N ARG A 53 3.76 0.34 15.76
CA ARG A 53 3.98 -0.88 16.58
C ARG A 53 3.58 -2.14 15.81
N ARG A 54 4.31 -3.24 16.09
CA ARG A 54 4.12 -4.56 15.47
C ARG A 54 3.95 -5.69 16.49
N GLU A 55 3.90 -5.37 17.77
CA GLU A 55 3.77 -6.32 18.89
C GLU A 55 2.27 -6.64 19.02
N ASP A 56 1.84 -7.91 18.97
CA ASP A 56 2.17 -8.92 19.98
C ASP A 56 2.54 -10.31 19.43
N GLN A 57 3.13 -11.13 20.31
CA GLN A 57 3.60 -12.51 20.05
C GLN A 57 2.48 -13.48 19.63
N GLU A 58 1.22 -13.09 19.78
CA GLU A 58 0.03 -13.89 19.45
C GLU A 58 -0.70 -13.40 18.16
N GLU A 59 -0.58 -12.12 17.81
CA GLU A 59 -1.39 -11.43 16.78
C GLU A 59 -0.48 -10.86 15.66
N THR A 60 0.38 -11.70 15.09
CA THR A 60 1.43 -11.28 14.12
C THR A 60 0.91 -10.66 12.81
N GLN A 61 -0.41 -10.61 12.59
CA GLN A 61 -1.03 -10.16 11.33
C GLN A 61 -1.52 -8.70 11.36
N TRP A 62 -1.67 -8.10 12.54
CA TRP A 62 -2.20 -6.74 12.70
C TRP A 62 -1.13 -5.79 13.25
N TRP A 63 -0.95 -4.65 12.59
CA TRP A 63 0.04 -3.65 12.98
C TRP A 63 -0.64 -2.33 13.33
N TRP A 64 -0.17 -1.67 14.40
CA TRP A 64 -0.63 -0.33 14.73
C TRP A 64 0.08 0.69 13.84
N ALA A 65 -0.70 1.46 13.08
CA ALA A 65 -0.19 2.37 12.09
C ALA A 65 -0.86 3.75 12.18
N ARG A 66 -0.21 4.74 11.56
CA ARG A 66 -0.73 6.09 11.39
C ARG A 66 -0.94 6.41 9.91
N CYS A 67 -2.12 6.94 9.58
CA CYS A 67 -2.46 7.49 8.27
C CYS A 67 -2.99 8.92 8.45
N GLY A 68 -2.23 9.92 8.00
CA GLY A 68 -2.53 11.33 8.29
C GLY A 68 -2.55 11.58 9.81
N ASP A 69 -3.70 12.06 10.30
CA ASP A 69 -3.92 12.36 11.73
C ASP A 69 -4.60 11.21 12.50
N LYS A 70 -4.88 10.08 11.85
CA LYS A 70 -5.56 8.93 12.45
C LYS A 70 -4.60 7.79 12.72
N GLU A 71 -4.89 7.02 13.76
CA GLU A 71 -4.16 5.81 14.15
C GLU A 71 -5.12 4.65 14.39
N GLY A 72 -4.65 3.43 14.16
CA GLY A 72 -5.40 2.21 14.41
C GLY A 72 -4.66 0.97 13.89
N TYR A 73 -5.25 -0.20 14.13
CA TYR A 73 -4.78 -1.47 13.58
C TYR A 73 -5.06 -1.58 12.08
N ILE A 74 -4.09 -2.13 11.36
CA ILE A 74 -4.21 -2.46 9.93
C ILE A 74 -3.70 -3.88 9.65
N PRO A 75 -4.32 -4.61 8.71
CA PRO A 75 -3.90 -5.96 8.34
C PRO A 75 -2.65 -5.94 7.46
N ARG A 76 -1.57 -6.61 7.88
CA ARG A 76 -0.26 -6.54 7.20
C ARG A 76 -0.27 -7.12 5.78
N ASN A 77 -1.16 -8.07 5.50
CA ASN A 77 -1.25 -8.77 4.21
C ASN A 77 -1.79 -7.89 3.08
N LEU A 78 -2.38 -6.74 3.41
CA LEU A 78 -2.85 -5.75 2.44
C LEU A 78 -1.82 -4.65 2.17
N LEU A 79 -0.63 -4.75 2.76
CA LEU A 79 0.42 -3.72 2.71
C LEU A 79 1.58 -4.13 1.81
N GLY A 80 2.30 -3.12 1.31
CA GLY A 80 3.53 -3.29 0.54
C GLY A 80 4.58 -2.24 0.89
N LEU A 81 5.85 -2.56 0.61
CA LEU A 81 6.95 -1.61 0.73
C LEU A 81 6.89 -0.48 -0.32
N TYR A 82 6.23 -0.73 -1.45
CA TYR A 82 6.15 0.18 -2.58
C TYR A 82 4.75 0.17 -3.20
N LEU A 83 4.39 1.28 -3.84
CA LEU A 83 3.12 1.46 -4.54
C LEU A 83 2.97 0.50 -5.74
N ARG A 84 1.71 0.13 -6.04
CA ARG A 84 1.39 -0.51 -7.32
C ARG A 84 1.61 0.46 -8.47
N ILE A 85 2.32 0.00 -9.50
CA ILE A 85 2.43 0.74 -10.76
C ILE A 85 1.09 0.59 -11.47
N LYS A 86 0.32 1.68 -11.57
CA LYS A 86 -0.91 1.68 -12.35
C LYS A 86 -0.55 1.63 -13.84
N PRO A 87 -1.06 0.67 -14.63
CA PRO A 87 -0.84 0.66 -16.06
C PRO A 87 -1.45 1.94 -16.64
N ARG A 88 -0.68 2.64 -17.46
CA ARG A 88 -1.11 3.86 -18.15
C ARG A 88 -2.32 3.51 -19.02
N GLN A 89 -3.52 3.83 -18.56
CA GLN A 89 -4.68 3.81 -19.43
C GLN A 89 -4.45 4.89 -20.49
N GLN A 90 -4.36 4.45 -21.74
CA GLN A 90 -4.29 5.34 -22.89
C GLN A 90 -5.63 6.06 -22.95
N THR A 91 -5.72 7.22 -22.30
CA THR A 91 -6.92 8.04 -22.27
C THR A 91 -7.40 8.30 -23.69
N GLU A 92 -8.59 7.78 -23.98
CA GLU A 92 -9.52 8.20 -25.01
C GLU A 92 -9.25 9.64 -25.43
N LYS A 93 -8.98 9.86 -26.73
CA LYS A 93 -8.76 11.19 -27.31
C LYS A 93 -9.93 12.10 -26.92
N PRO A 94 -9.71 13.30 -26.33
CA PRO A 94 -10.76 14.29 -26.29
C PRO A 94 -11.08 14.65 -27.75
N SER A 95 -12.28 14.33 -28.20
CA SER A 95 -12.83 14.84 -29.46
C SER A 95 -12.90 16.35 -29.33
N LEU A 96 -11.90 17.06 -29.86
CA LEU A 96 -12.01 18.49 -30.12
C LEU A 96 -13.13 18.67 -31.15
N ARG A 97 -14.35 18.88 -30.66
CA ARG A 97 -15.36 19.60 -31.45
C ARG A 97 -14.94 21.05 -31.48
N ILE A 98 -14.15 21.41 -32.50
CA ILE A 98 -14.03 22.80 -32.93
C ILE A 98 -15.41 23.20 -33.47
N LEU A 99 -16.27 23.75 -32.61
CA LEU A 99 -17.37 24.61 -33.06
C LEU A 99 -16.73 25.94 -33.48
N CYS A 100 -16.19 25.97 -34.69
CA CYS A 100 -15.94 27.25 -35.35
C CYS A 100 -17.32 27.79 -35.73
N GLY A 101 -17.78 28.81 -35.01
CA GLY A 101 -18.93 29.60 -35.41
C GLY A 101 -18.65 30.21 -36.78
N LEU A 102 -19.45 29.83 -37.76
CA LEU A 102 -19.68 30.65 -38.95
C LEU A 102 -20.92 31.49 -38.64
N SER A 103 -20.66 32.71 -38.15
CA SER A 103 -21.57 33.83 -38.33
C SER A 103 -21.10 34.60 -39.55
N ASN A 104 -22.07 34.97 -40.38
CA ASN A 104 -22.02 35.63 -41.70
C ASN A 104 -21.74 34.75 -42.91
#